data_AF-A0A2M9BNP7-F1
#
_entry.id   AF-A0A2M9BNP7-F1
#
_cell.length_a   1.000
_cell.length_b   1.000
_cell.length_c   1.000
_cell.angle_alpha   90.00
_cell.angle_beta   90.00
_cell.angle_gamma   90.00
#
_symmetry.space_group_name_H-M   'P 1'
#
loop_
_entity.id
_entity.type
_entity.pdbx_description
1 polymer ?
#
loop_
_entity_poly.entity_id
_entity_poly.type
_entity_poly.pdbx_seq_one_letter_code
_entity_poly.pdbx_strand_id
1 'polypeptide(L)'
;MPGGEVMRTGLRFGIAAVWLANGLLCKVLHLVPRHEAIVARILGPRFAAPLTVLIGVAEIVMAGWVLSRYRERLSVGLQIALVLGMNVLEFLLARDLLLWQQLNIVFAGLFALLLYYYGFRLPAAPASAR
;
A
#
# COMPACT_ATOMS: atom_id res chain seq x y z
N MET A 1 -8.88 -27.74 3.29
CA MET A 1 -7.98 -27.57 2.13
C MET A 1 -6.75 -26.78 2.58
N PRO A 2 -5.64 -27.45 2.96
CA PRO A 2 -4.45 -26.79 3.53
C PRO A 2 -3.83 -25.72 2.61
N GLY A 3 -4.05 -25.79 1.29
CA GLY A 3 -3.53 -24.79 0.34
C GLY A 3 -4.14 -23.38 0.47
N GLY A 4 -5.38 -23.26 0.95
CA GLY A 4 -6.03 -21.95 1.09
C GLY A 4 -5.45 -21.08 2.19
N GLU A 5 -5.06 -21.68 3.32
CA GLU A 5 -4.45 -20.97 4.45
C GLU A 5 -3.00 -20.58 4.17
N VAL A 6 -2.25 -21.44 3.48
CA VAL A 6 -0.89 -21.12 3.03
C VAL A 6 -0.91 -19.93 2.08
N MET A 7 -1.81 -19.95 1.09
CA MET A 7 -2.00 -18.83 0.16
C MET A 7 -2.36 -17.53 0.89
N ARG A 8 -3.31 -17.59 1.83
CA ARG A 8 -3.73 -16.43 2.63
C ARG A 8 -2.59 -15.84 3.44
N THR A 9 -1.80 -16.71 4.06
CA THR A 9 -0.66 -16.32 4.88
C THR A 9 0.42 -15.67 4.02
N GLY A 10 0.75 -16.28 2.87
CA GLY A 10 1.68 -15.73 1.90
C GLY A 10 1.26 -14.35 1.40
N LEU A 11 -0.01 -14.19 1.00
CA LEU A 11 -0.55 -12.89 0.56
C LEU A 11 -0.46 -11.83 1.65
N ARG A 12 -0.81 -12.18 2.90
CA ARG A 12 -0.70 -11.24 4.03
C ARG A 12 0.71 -10.73 4.23
N PHE A 13 1.69 -11.63 4.26
CA PHE A 13 3.10 -11.23 4.41
C PHE A 13 3.60 -10.46 3.21
N GLY A 14 3.19 -10.83 1.99
CA GLY A 14 3.52 -10.08 0.77
C GLY A 14 2.95 -8.66 0.79
N ILE A 15 1.68 -8.50 1.14
CA ILE A 15 1.03 -7.18 1.27
C ILE A 15 1.74 -6.35 2.35
N ALA A 16 1.98 -6.91 3.53
CA ALA A 16 2.69 -6.21 4.60
C ALA A 16 4.11 -5.80 4.17
N ALA A 17 4.83 -6.65 3.44
CA ALA A 17 6.15 -6.35 2.92
C ALA A 17 6.11 -5.20 1.89
N VAL A 18 5.09 -5.13 1.03
CA VAL A 18 4.93 -4.01 0.09
C VAL A 18 4.76 -2.68 0.83
N TRP A 19 3.88 -2.63 1.83
CA TRP A 19 3.68 -1.43 2.65
C TRP A 19 4.93 -1.06 3.45
N LEU A 20 5.61 -2.04 4.04
CA LEU A 20 6.83 -1.81 4.81
C LEU A 20 7.98 -1.33 3.92
N ALA A 21 8.17 -1.93 2.74
CA ALA A 21 9.21 -1.51 1.80
C ALA A 21 8.96 -0.09 1.27
N ASN A 22 7.73 0.23 0.87
CA ASN A 22 7.37 1.57 0.42
C ASN A 22 7.49 2.61 1.54
N GLY A 23 7.00 2.28 2.74
CA GLY A 23 6.99 3.20 3.87
C GLY A 23 8.38 3.44 4.45
N LEU A 24 9.04 2.36 4.84
CA LEU A 24 10.34 2.43 5.49
C LEU A 24 11.44 2.77 4.49
N LEU A 25 11.62 1.95 3.45
CA LEU A 25 12.78 2.10 2.56
C LEU A 25 12.61 3.31 1.66
N CYS A 26 11.48 3.41 0.95
CA CYS A 26 11.34 4.45 -0.07
C CYS A 26 11.07 5.84 0.52
N LYS A 27 10.31 5.95 1.61
CA LYS A 27 9.87 7.24 2.16
C LYS A 27 10.63 7.67 3.42
N VAL A 28 10.70 6.83 4.46
CA VAL A 28 11.36 7.19 5.73
C VAL A 28 12.88 7.25 5.59
N LEU A 29 13.49 6.22 4.99
CA LEU A 29 14.94 6.17 4.73
C LEU A 29 15.36 6.96 3.49
N HIS A 30 14.41 7.54 2.76
CA HIS A 30 14.67 8.37 1.59
C HIS A 30 15.52 7.67 0.50
N LEU A 31 15.46 6.33 0.39
CA LEU A 31 16.22 5.58 -0.64
C LEU A 31 15.73 5.85 -2.06
N VAL A 32 14.57 6.50 -2.22
CA VAL A 32 13.96 6.80 -3.50
C VAL A 32 13.47 8.25 -3.53
N PRO A 33 14.32 9.22 -3.95
CA PRO A 33 14.04 10.65 -3.86
C PRO A 33 12.84 11.10 -4.71
N ARG A 34 12.39 10.28 -5.66
CA ARG A 34 11.21 10.57 -6.49
C ARG A 34 9.93 10.78 -5.67
N HIS A 35 9.78 10.11 -4.52
CA HIS A 35 8.57 10.26 -3.72
C HIS A 35 8.46 11.66 -3.12
N GLU A 36 9.59 12.22 -2.66
CA GLU A 36 9.61 13.61 -2.21
C GLU A 36 9.32 14.57 -3.36
N ALA A 37 9.82 14.31 -4.56
CA ALA A 37 9.51 15.13 -5.75
C ALA A 37 8.01 15.13 -6.08
N ILE A 38 7.35 13.97 -5.98
CA ILE A 38 5.90 13.84 -6.15
C ILE A 38 5.17 14.66 -5.08
N VAL A 39 5.56 14.52 -3.81
CA VAL A 39 4.93 15.28 -2.71
C VAL A 39 5.17 16.79 -2.87
N ALA A 40 6.37 17.20 -3.26
CA ALA A 40 6.70 18.59 -3.55
C ALA A 40 5.85 19.17 -4.69
N ARG A 41 5.58 18.36 -5.72
CA ARG A 41 4.73 18.72 -6.87
C ARG A 41 3.28 18.94 -6.45
N ILE A 42 2.75 18.08 -5.57
CA ILE A 42 1.33 18.09 -5.17
C ILE A 42 1.05 19.08 -4.04
N LEU A 43 1.89 19.12 -3.00
CA LEU A 43 1.66 19.87 -1.76
C LEU A 43 2.63 21.05 -1.56
N GLY A 44 3.56 21.25 -2.50
CA GLY A 44 4.57 22.30 -2.46
C GLY A 44 5.88 21.86 -1.80
N PRO A 45 7.01 22.46 -2.19
CA PRO A 45 8.35 22.01 -1.77
C PRO A 45 8.65 22.27 -0.29
N ARG A 46 8.02 23.28 0.33
CA ARG A 46 8.31 23.73 1.70
C ARG A 46 8.14 22.63 2.75
N PHE A 47 7.20 21.71 2.54
CA PHE A 47 6.90 20.63 3.47
C PHE A 47 7.05 19.24 2.84
N ALA A 48 7.68 19.14 1.67
CA ALA A 48 7.74 17.89 0.92
C ALA A 48 8.46 16.76 1.69
N ALA A 49 9.65 17.04 2.23
CA ALA A 49 10.41 16.07 3.03
C ALA A 49 9.63 15.57 4.27
N PRO A 50 9.16 16.43 5.20
CA PRO A 50 8.47 15.96 6.40
C PRO A 50 7.13 15.27 6.07
N LEU A 51 6.40 15.71 5.05
CA LEU A 51 5.18 15.04 4.60
C LEU A 51 5.47 13.67 3.99
N THR A 52 6.56 13.53 3.23
CA THR A 52 6.97 12.23 2.67
C THR A 52 7.27 11.23 3.78
N VAL A 53 8.00 11.65 4.81
CA VAL A 53 8.27 10.83 6.00
C VAL A 53 6.97 10.47 6.73
N LEU A 54 6.04 11.41 6.90
CA LEU A 54 4.75 11.16 7.55
C LEU A 54 3.92 10.12 6.78
N ILE A 55 3.88 10.22 5.45
CA ILE A 55 3.25 9.21 4.59
C ILE A 55 3.96 7.87 4.80
N GLY A 56 5.30 7.84 4.81
CA GLY A 56 6.06 6.63 5.04
C GLY A 56 5.77 5.95 6.39
N VAL A 57 5.64 6.73 7.47
CA VAL A 57 5.23 6.22 8.79
C VAL A 57 3.81 5.66 8.75
N ALA A 58 2.88 6.34 8.08
CA ALA A 58 1.51 5.84 7.92
C ALA A 58 1.49 4.49 7.16
N GLU A 59 2.35 4.31 6.16
CA GLU A 59 2.51 3.04 5.45
C GLU A 59 3.07 1.93 6.34
N ILE A 60 4.04 2.22 7.21
CA ILE A 60 4.55 1.26 8.20
C ILE A 60 3.46 0.85 9.19
N VAL A 61 2.65 1.80 9.68
CA VAL A 61 1.49 1.50 10.54
C VAL A 61 0.49 0.61 9.80
N MET A 62 0.27 0.86 8.51
CA MET A 62 -0.60 0.03 7.69
C MET A 62 -0.07 -1.41 7.56
N ALA A 63 1.24 -1.59 7.39
CA ALA A 63 1.88 -2.90 7.41
C ALA A 63 1.65 -3.63 8.74
N GLY A 64 1.81 -2.91 9.87
CA GLY A 64 1.51 -3.43 11.20
C GLY A 64 0.06 -3.90 11.33
N TRP A 65 -0.90 -3.09 10.87
CA TRP A 65 -2.33 -3.43 10.90
C TRP A 65 -2.64 -4.68 10.05
N VAL A 66 -2.05 -4.80 8.85
CA VAL A 66 -2.17 -6.01 8.01
C VAL A 66 -1.70 -7.26 8.75
N LEU A 67 -0.57 -7.16 9.46
CA LEU A 67 -0.03 -8.29 10.24
C LEU A 67 -0.91 -8.63 11.45
N SER A 68 -1.47 -7.63 12.14
CA SER A 68 -2.31 -7.80 13.32
C SER A 68 -3.64 -8.51 13.05
N ARG A 69 -4.12 -8.56 11.79
CA ARG A 69 -5.42 -9.13 11.40
C ARG A 69 -6.63 -8.47 12.09
N TYR A 70 -6.44 -7.31 12.70
CA TYR A 70 -7.52 -6.59 13.33
C TYR A 70 -8.45 -6.03 12.26
N ARG A 71 -9.75 -6.34 12.28
CA ARG A 71 -10.75 -5.82 11.32
C ARG A 71 -10.26 -5.84 9.85
N GLU A 72 -9.84 -7.02 9.38
CA GLU A 72 -9.18 -7.20 8.06
C GLU A 72 -9.93 -6.54 6.89
N ARG A 73 -11.26 -6.63 6.84
CA ARG A 73 -12.07 -6.01 5.77
C ARG A 73 -11.95 -4.49 5.73
N LEU A 74 -11.88 -3.84 6.89
CA LEU A 74 -11.67 -2.40 6.99
C LEU A 74 -10.26 -2.02 6.58
N SER A 75 -9.26 -2.79 7.03
CA SER A 75 -7.87 -2.61 6.60
C SER A 75 -7.76 -2.70 5.08
N VAL A 76 -8.34 -3.72 4.46
CA VAL A 76 -8.32 -3.89 3.00
C VAL A 76 -9.06 -2.76 2.28
N GLY A 77 -10.24 -2.36 2.76
CA GLY A 77 -10.98 -1.24 2.19
C GLY A 77 -10.18 0.06 2.20
N LEU A 78 -9.51 0.36 3.33
CA LEU A 78 -8.62 1.52 3.43
C LEU A 78 -7.40 1.41 2.51
N GLN A 79 -6.77 0.23 2.42
CA GLN A 79 -5.63 0.03 1.51
C GLN A 79 -6.03 0.26 0.05
N ILE A 80 -7.19 -0.26 -0.39
CA ILE A 80 -7.70 -0.03 -1.74
C ILE A 80 -7.92 1.47 -1.97
N ALA A 81 -8.59 2.15 -1.02
CA ALA A 81 -8.85 3.58 -1.13
C ALA A 81 -7.57 4.41 -1.20
N LEU A 82 -6.56 4.08 -0.37
CA LEU A 82 -5.26 4.76 -0.36
C LEU A 82 -4.49 4.51 -1.66
N VAL A 83 -4.38 3.26 -2.09
CA VAL A 83 -3.67 2.89 -3.33
C VAL A 83 -4.29 3.58 -4.53
N LEU A 84 -5.61 3.52 -4.69
CA LEU A 84 -6.29 4.16 -5.80
C LEU A 84 -6.22 5.69 -5.69
N GLY A 85 -6.46 6.24 -4.50
CA GLY A 85 -6.43 7.68 -4.26
C GLY A 85 -5.08 8.31 -4.59
N MET A 86 -3.98 7.75 -4.05
CA MET A 86 -2.65 8.27 -4.32
C MET A 86 -2.25 8.09 -5.79
N ASN A 87 -2.57 6.95 -6.40
CA ASN A 87 -2.24 6.72 -7.81
C ASN A 87 -3.03 7.61 -8.76
N VAL A 88 -4.28 7.95 -8.45
CA VAL A 88 -5.06 8.92 -9.22
C VAL A 88 -4.44 10.31 -9.08
N LEU A 89 -4.06 10.74 -7.87
CA LEU A 89 -3.39 12.03 -7.67
C LEU A 89 -2.05 12.11 -8.43
N GLU A 90 -1.22 11.08 -8.31
CA GLU A 90 0.05 10.97 -9.04
C GLU A 90 -0.18 10.98 -10.55
N PHE A 91 -1.17 10.24 -11.03
CA PHE A 91 -1.54 10.24 -12.44
C PHE A 91 -2.12 11.58 -12.90
N LEU A 92 -2.71 12.42 -12.07
CA LEU A 92 -3.22 13.72 -12.52
C LEU A 92 -2.14 14.82 -12.47
N LEU A 93 -1.26 14.77 -11.47
CA LEU A 93 -0.40 15.89 -11.10
C LEU A 93 1.11 15.64 -11.28
N ALA A 94 1.53 14.37 -11.39
CA ALA A 94 2.93 13.96 -11.36
C ALA A 94 3.24 12.78 -12.31
N ARG A 95 2.55 12.68 -13.46
CA ARG A 95 2.70 11.60 -14.46
C ARG A 95 4.14 11.31 -14.82
N ASP A 96 4.93 12.36 -15.00
CA ASP A 96 6.33 12.33 -15.41
C ASP A 96 7.26 11.70 -14.36
N LEU A 97 6.90 11.75 -13.08
CA LEU A 97 7.69 11.20 -11.98
C LEU A 97 7.34 9.73 -11.65
N LEU A 98 6.28 9.20 -12.27
CA LEU A 98 5.86 7.81 -12.08
C LEU A 98 6.82 6.86 -12.80
N LEU A 99 7.26 5.81 -12.09
CA LEU A 99 8.17 4.78 -12.61
C LEU A 99 7.74 4.21 -13.96
N TRP A 100 6.43 3.97 -14.08
CA TRP A 100 5.81 3.38 -15.25
C TRP A 100 4.88 4.35 -15.99
N GLN A 101 5.00 5.65 -15.70
CA GLN A 101 4.18 6.70 -16.30
C GLN A 101 2.67 6.33 -16.22
N GLN A 102 2.01 6.21 -17.38
CA GLN A 102 0.59 5.89 -17.50
C GLN A 102 0.26 4.46 -17.06
N LEU A 103 1.20 3.52 -17.13
CA LEU A 103 0.97 2.13 -16.75
C LEU A 103 0.90 1.94 -15.22
N ASN A 104 1.33 2.92 -14.43
CA ASN A 104 1.26 2.83 -12.96
C ASN A 104 -0.17 2.62 -12.46
N ILE A 105 -1.16 3.24 -13.13
CA ILE A 105 -2.57 3.07 -12.78
C ILE A 105 -3.07 1.65 -13.02
N VAL A 106 -2.51 0.95 -14.01
CA VAL A 106 -2.84 -0.47 -14.28
C VAL A 106 -2.31 -1.34 -13.16
N PHE A 107 -1.04 -1.15 -12.75
CA PHE A 107 -0.47 -1.88 -11.62
C PHE A 107 -1.20 -1.60 -10.31
N ALA A 108 -1.60 -0.35 -10.07
CA ALA A 108 -2.41 0.02 -8.92
C ALA A 108 -3.78 -0.67 -8.93
N GLY A 109 -4.43 -0.74 -10.10
CA GLY A 109 -5.68 -1.47 -10.28
C GLY A 109 -5.54 -2.97 -10.01
N LEU A 110 -4.49 -3.60 -10.55
CA LEU A 110 -4.19 -5.02 -10.30
C LEU A 110 -3.92 -5.28 -8.81
N PHE A 111 -3.18 -4.40 -8.13
CA PHE A 111 -2.92 -4.51 -6.70
C PHE A 111 -4.21 -4.32 -5.87
N ALA A 112 -5.06 -3.36 -6.23
CA ALA A 112 -6.37 -3.17 -5.60
C ALA A 112 -7.28 -4.41 -5.78
N LEU A 113 -7.27 -5.04 -6.94
CA LEU A 113 -8.00 -6.30 -7.19
C LEU A 113 -7.44 -7.45 -6.33
N LEU A 114 -6.11 -7.54 -6.19
CA LEU A 114 -5.48 -8.52 -5.30
C LEU A 114 -5.89 -8.31 -3.83
N LEU A 115 -5.91 -7.05 -3.37
CA LEU A 115 -6.37 -6.68 -2.04
C LEU A 115 -7.85 -7.07 -1.84
N TYR A 116 -8.70 -6.76 -2.82
CA TYR A 116 -10.11 -7.15 -2.79
C TYR A 116 -10.28 -8.67 -2.69
N TYR A 117 -9.54 -9.42 -3.50
CA TYR A 117 -9.53 -10.88 -3.45
C TYR A 117 -9.11 -11.40 -2.07
N TYR A 118 -8.03 -10.86 -1.50
CA TYR A 118 -7.54 -11.21 -0.17
C TYR A 118 -8.56 -10.93 0.95
N GLY A 119 -9.19 -9.75 0.95
CA GLY A 119 -10.07 -9.31 2.04
C GLY A 119 -11.51 -9.81 1.97
N PHE A 120 -12.04 -10.05 0.77
CA PHE A 120 -13.47 -10.32 0.55
C PHE A 120 -13.77 -11.68 -0.08
N ARG A 121 -12.84 -12.28 -0.82
CA ARG A 121 -13.06 -13.58 -1.50
C ARG A 121 -12.34 -14.74 -0.83
N LEU A 122 -11.20 -14.51 -0.17
CA LEU A 122 -10.49 -15.56 0.55
C LEU A 122 -11.15 -15.84 1.91
N PRO A 123 -11.62 -17.08 2.17
CA PRO A 123 -12.21 -17.44 3.46
C PRO A 123 -11.22 -17.17 4.59
N ALA A 124 -11.66 -16.47 5.64
CA ALA A 124 -10.91 -16.43 6.88
C ALA A 124 -10.94 -17.81 7.53
N ALA A 125 -9.80 -18.29 8.03
CA ALA A 125 -9.76 -19.51 8.81
C ALA A 125 -10.78 -19.40 9.97
N PRO A 126 -11.63 -20.41 10.20
CA PRO A 126 -12.63 -20.36 11.25
C PRO A 126 -11.96 -20.13 12.61
N ALA A 127 -12.54 -19.24 13.41
CA ALA A 127 -12.00 -18.84 14.72
C ALA A 127 -11.99 -19.98 15.77
N SER A 128 -12.45 -21.19 15.42
CA SER A 128 -12.66 -22.32 16.33
C SER A 128 -11.53 -23.37 16.33
N ALA A 129 -10.33 -23.03 15.85
CA ALA A 129 -9.17 -23.94 15.85
C ALA A 129 -7.97 -23.33 16.61
N ARG A 130 -8.23 -22.70 17.75
CA ARG A 130 -7.22 -22.32 18.74
C ARG A 130 -7.68 -22.72 20.13
#